data_AF-A0A227JC05-F1
#
_entry.id   AF-A0A227JC05-F1
#
_cell.length_a   1.000
_cell.length_b   1.000
_cell.length_c   1.000
_cell.angle_alpha   90.00
_cell.angle_beta   90.00
_cell.angle_gamma   90.00
#
_symmetry.space_group_name_H-M   'P 1'
#
loop_
_entity.id
_entity.type
_entity.pdbx_description
1 polymer ?
#
loop_
_entity_poly.entity_id
_entity_poly.type
_entity_poly.pdbx_seq_one_letter_code
_entity_poly.pdbx_strand_id
1 'polypeptide(L)'
;MNQENLSQETAQEQQSPKFSVGIDLGTTHCVMSYVDTQDEDARVQVMPIPQLTAPGTVETRSQLGSFLYQPHEHEMNPQSRVLPWSSEPKALVGAIARNLGSKTPIRLVA
;
A
#
# COMPACT_ATOMS: atom_id res chain seq x y z
N MET A 1 -17.69 -20.43 -55.79
CA MET A 1 -17.40 -19.04 -55.38
C MET A 1 -18.10 -18.84 -54.05
N ASN A 2 -17.33 -18.67 -52.98
CA ASN A 2 -17.68 -18.06 -51.68
C ASN A 2 -16.42 -18.22 -50.81
N GLN A 3 -15.45 -17.34 -51.09
CA GLN A 3 -14.43 -16.96 -50.12
C GLN A 3 -15.10 -16.02 -49.10
N GLU A 4 -14.40 -15.80 -47.99
CA GLU A 4 -14.72 -14.85 -46.91
C GLU A 4 -15.50 -15.43 -45.72
N ASN A 5 -14.79 -16.25 -44.93
CA ASN A 5 -14.77 -16.02 -43.49
C ASN A 5 -13.37 -16.41 -42.98
N LEU A 6 -12.41 -15.50 -43.16
CA LEU A 6 -11.13 -15.59 -42.47
C LEU A 6 -11.41 -15.33 -40.99
N SER A 7 -11.32 -16.40 -40.21
CA SER A 7 -11.24 -16.39 -38.76
C SER A 7 -10.08 -15.47 -38.34
N GLN A 8 -10.41 -14.23 -38.03
CA GLN A 8 -9.56 -13.39 -37.18
C GLN A 8 -9.73 -13.89 -35.74
N GLU A 9 -9.14 -15.03 -35.43
CA GLU A 9 -8.79 -15.35 -34.04
C GLU A 9 -7.63 -14.41 -33.69
N THR A 10 -7.98 -13.27 -33.11
CA THR A 10 -7.02 -12.41 -32.44
C THR A 10 -6.44 -13.23 -31.30
N ALA A 11 -5.24 -13.78 -31.50
CA ALA A 11 -4.43 -14.28 -30.42
C ALA A 11 -4.24 -13.11 -29.45
N GLN A 12 -4.98 -13.12 -28.34
CA GLN A 12 -4.66 -12.27 -27.21
C GLN A 12 -3.24 -12.65 -26.81
N GLU A 13 -2.25 -11.80 -27.08
CA GLU A 13 -0.95 -11.91 -26.43
C GLU A 13 -1.24 -12.04 -24.93
N GLN A 14 -0.97 -13.22 -24.39
CA GLN A 14 -1.10 -13.47 -22.96
C GLN A 14 -0.02 -12.62 -22.29
N GLN A 15 -0.35 -11.37 -21.98
CA GLN A 15 0.59 -10.45 -21.36
C GLN A 15 0.86 -10.98 -19.94
N SER A 16 2.04 -11.56 -19.74
CA SER A 16 2.44 -12.08 -18.45
C SER A 16 2.55 -10.92 -17.44
N PRO A 17 2.08 -11.10 -16.19
CA PRO A 17 2.14 -10.04 -15.19
C PRO A 17 3.59 -9.70 -14.90
N LYS A 18 3.96 -8.41 -14.99
CA LYS A 18 5.33 -7.94 -14.77
C LYS A 18 5.85 -8.16 -13.35
N PHE A 19 4.98 -8.10 -12.34
CA PHE A 19 5.40 -8.27 -10.94
C PHE A 19 4.64 -9.41 -10.28
N SER A 20 5.35 -10.19 -9.48
CA SER A 20 4.76 -11.06 -8.46
C SER A 20 4.88 -10.36 -7.11
N VAL A 21 3.78 -10.19 -6.40
CA VAL A 21 3.69 -9.42 -5.15
C VAL A 21 3.23 -10.32 -4.01
N GLY A 22 3.99 -10.34 -2.92
CA GLY A 22 3.64 -10.97 -1.66
C GLY A 22 3.22 -9.92 -0.63
N ILE A 23 2.10 -10.16 0.05
CA ILE A 23 1.62 -9.30 1.14
C ILE A 23 1.44 -10.18 2.37
N ASP A 24 2.25 -9.93 3.40
CA ASP A 24 2.11 -10.55 4.71
C ASP A 24 1.31 -9.61 5.60
N LEU A 25 0.14 -10.08 6.04
CA LEU A 25 -0.79 -9.35 6.89
C LEU A 25 -0.75 -9.94 8.30
N GLY A 26 -0.01 -9.28 9.19
CA GLY A 26 0.02 -9.61 10.61
C GLY A 26 -0.89 -8.72 11.44
N THR A 27 -1.14 -9.13 12.68
CA THR A 27 -1.87 -8.32 13.67
C THR A 27 -1.04 -7.15 14.20
N THR A 28 0.30 -7.20 14.11
CA THR A 28 1.18 -6.12 14.59
C THR A 28 1.85 -5.36 13.45
N HIS A 29 2.30 -6.06 12.41
CA HIS A 29 2.95 -5.47 11.25
C HIS A 29 2.47 -6.15 9.96
N CYS A 30 2.40 -5.37 8.89
CA CYS A 30 2.28 -5.83 7.52
C CYS A 30 3.58 -5.57 6.77
N VAL A 31 3.93 -6.48 5.86
CA VAL A 31 5.09 -6.37 4.97
C VAL A 31 4.64 -6.65 3.55
N MET A 32 5.18 -5.91 2.59
CA MET A 32 4.98 -6.17 1.18
C MET A 32 6.32 -6.48 0.53
N SER A 33 6.34 -7.47 -0.35
CA SER A 33 7.50 -7.83 -1.15
C SER A 33 7.11 -7.99 -2.61
N TYR A 34 8.05 -7.80 -3.52
CA TYR A 34 7.80 -8.01 -4.94
C TYR A 34 9.04 -8.56 -5.65
N VAL A 35 8.84 -9.13 -6.83
CA VAL A 35 9.89 -9.51 -7.79
C VAL A 35 9.41 -9.18 -9.20
N ASP A 36 10.31 -8.66 -10.05
CA ASP A 36 10.05 -8.48 -11.48
C ASP A 36 10.16 -9.84 -12.17
N THR A 37 9.10 -10.28 -12.85
CA THR A 37 9.01 -11.60 -13.49
C THR A 37 9.66 -11.63 -14.86
N GLN A 38 10.04 -10.46 -15.39
CA GLN A 38 10.70 -10.31 -16.69
C GLN A 38 12.23 -10.32 -16.56
N ASP A 39 12.76 -10.27 -15.34
CA ASP A 39 14.18 -10.33 -15.03
C ASP A 39 14.52 -11.69 -14.39
N GLU A 40 15.23 -12.55 -15.14
CA GLU A 40 15.61 -13.90 -14.71
C GLU A 40 16.56 -13.90 -13.49
N ASP A 41 17.29 -12.80 -13.28
CA ASP A 41 18.21 -12.63 -12.15
C ASP A 41 17.57 -11.90 -10.96
N ALA A 42 16.30 -11.49 -11.08
CA ALA A 42 15.61 -10.76 -10.03
C ALA A 42 15.62 -11.54 -8.70
N ARG A 43 15.72 -10.78 -7.61
CA ARG A 43 15.57 -11.29 -6.24
C ARG A 43 14.35 -10.64 -5.62
N VAL A 44 13.70 -11.34 -4.70
CA VAL A 44 12.59 -10.77 -3.94
C VAL A 44 13.07 -9.55 -3.17
N GLN A 45 12.37 -8.42 -3.36
CA GLN A 45 12.64 -7.15 -2.70
C GLN A 45 11.51 -6.84 -1.71
N VAL A 46 11.86 -6.34 -0.54
CA VAL A 46 10.87 -5.78 0.40
C VAL A 46 10.52 -4.38 -0.07
N MET A 47 9.23 -4.10 -0.28
CA MET A 47 8.76 -2.80 -0.71
C MET A 47 8.90 -1.77 0.42
N PRO A 48 9.62 -0.67 0.21
CA PRO A 48 9.53 0.50 1.08
C PRO A 48 8.13 1.13 1.04
N ILE A 49 7.53 1.37 2.21
CA ILE A 49 6.20 1.96 2.37
C ILE A 49 6.33 3.34 3.02
N PRO A 50 6.06 4.43 2.28
CA PRO A 50 5.90 5.76 2.87
C PRO A 50 4.75 5.77 3.88
N GLN A 51 4.97 6.34 5.04
CA GLN A 51 3.95 6.40 6.06
C GLN A 51 4.12 7.69 6.85
N LEU A 52 3.00 8.22 7.34
CA LEU A 52 3.05 9.28 8.32
C LEU A 52 3.67 8.71 9.60
N THR A 53 4.71 9.37 10.10
CA THR A 53 5.35 9.05 11.40
C THR A 53 5.00 10.09 12.46
N ALA A 54 4.74 11.31 12.02
CA ALA A 54 4.16 12.42 12.77
C ALA A 54 3.25 13.26 11.84
N PRO A 55 2.39 14.14 12.37
CA PRO A 55 1.59 15.04 11.54
C PRO A 55 2.45 15.81 10.54
N GLY A 56 2.13 15.70 9.24
CA GLY A 56 2.86 16.34 8.14
C GLY A 56 4.25 15.75 7.85
N THR A 57 4.64 14.66 8.52
CA THR A 57 5.96 14.02 8.33
C THR A 57 5.78 12.64 7.73
N VAL A 58 6.24 12.48 6.50
CA VAL A 58 6.24 11.20 5.77
C VAL A 58 7.65 10.63 5.77
N GLU A 59 7.80 9.42 6.31
CA GLU A 59 9.04 8.64 6.22
C GLU A 59 8.77 7.30 5.54
N THR A 60 9.80 6.75 4.92
CA THR A 60 9.75 5.44 4.30
C THR A 60 10.24 4.37 5.27
N ARG A 61 9.49 3.28 5.44
CA ARG A 61 9.92 2.11 6.24
C ARG A 61 9.62 0.80 5.52
N SER A 62 10.30 -0.26 5.90
CA SER A 62 10.10 -1.61 5.32
C SER A 62 8.90 -2.36 5.88
N GLN A 63 8.28 -1.86 6.96
CA GLN A 63 7.10 -2.46 7.59
C GLN A 63 6.05 -1.38 7.85
N LEU A 64 4.78 -1.75 7.70
CA LEU A 64 3.64 -0.93 8.08
C LEU A 64 3.06 -1.48 9.38
N GLY A 65 2.96 -0.67 10.43
CA GLY A 65 2.27 -1.10 11.65
C GLY A 65 0.78 -1.36 11.39
N SER A 66 0.26 -2.49 11.86
CA SER A 66 -1.16 -2.90 11.71
C SER A 66 -2.10 -2.16 12.65
N PHE A 67 -1.88 -0.85 12.81
CA PHE A 67 -2.65 0.01 13.69
C PHE A 67 -3.52 0.95 12.87
N LEU A 68 -4.74 1.18 13.34
CA LEU A 68 -5.62 2.23 12.83
C LEU A 68 -5.92 3.20 13.95
N TYR A 69 -5.75 4.49 13.69
CA TYR A 69 -6.11 5.56 14.61
C TYR A 69 -7.20 6.43 13.99
N GLN A 70 -8.30 6.62 14.73
CA GLN A 70 -9.42 7.46 14.31
C GLN A 70 -9.33 8.81 15.02
N PRO A 71 -8.73 9.84 14.40
CA PRO A 71 -8.61 11.15 15.03
C PRO A 71 -9.98 11.82 15.16
N HIS A 72 -10.12 12.68 16.16
CA HIS A 72 -11.25 13.62 16.20
C HIS A 72 -11.07 14.68 15.11
N GLU A 73 -12.17 15.24 14.59
CA GLU A 73 -12.16 16.20 13.48
C GLU A 73 -11.23 17.40 13.72
N HIS A 74 -11.15 17.85 14.97
CA HIS A 74 -10.32 18.99 15.40
C HIS A 74 -8.96 18.61 16.01
N GLU A 75 -8.58 17.33 16.00
CA GLU A 75 -7.33 16.89 16.63
C GLU A 75 -6.09 17.30 15.83
N MET A 76 -6.21 17.39 14.51
CA MET A 76 -5.10 17.72 13.62
C MET A 76 -5.57 18.41 12.35
N ASN A 77 -4.68 19.24 11.82
CA ASN A 77 -4.90 19.91 10.54
C ASN A 77 -5.03 18.87 9.40
N PRO A 78 -6.06 18.95 8.53
CA PRO A 78 -6.23 18.04 7.40
C PRO A 78 -4.99 17.93 6.50
N GLN A 79 -4.28 19.03 6.28
CA GLN A 79 -3.04 19.08 5.50
C GLN A 79 -1.90 18.27 6.12
N SER A 80 -1.95 18.02 7.43
CA SER A 80 -0.97 17.19 8.13
C SER A 80 -1.26 15.68 8.02
N ARG A 81 -2.33 15.28 7.32
CA ARG A 81 -2.72 13.88 7.09
C ARG A 81 -2.40 13.40 5.68
N VAL A 82 -1.76 14.21 4.84
CA VAL A 82 -1.53 13.89 3.43
C VAL A 82 -0.42 12.85 3.28
N LEU A 83 -0.68 11.84 2.44
CA LEU A 83 0.30 10.88 1.94
C LEU A 83 0.56 11.12 0.45
N PRO A 84 1.68 10.61 -0.12
CA PRO A 84 2.00 10.79 -1.54
C PRO A 84 0.92 10.31 -2.53
N TRP A 85 0.02 9.43 -2.09
CA TRP A 85 -1.07 8.85 -2.89
C TRP A 85 -2.48 9.21 -2.40
N SER A 86 -2.62 9.98 -1.31
CA SER A 86 -3.95 10.36 -0.80
C SER A 86 -3.90 11.67 -0.02
N SER A 87 -4.72 12.65 -0.45
CA SER A 87 -4.88 13.94 0.21
C SER A 87 -5.88 13.94 1.36
N GLU A 88 -6.78 12.95 1.42
CA GLU A 88 -7.90 12.90 2.35
C GLU A 88 -8.11 11.49 2.97
N PRO A 89 -7.16 10.97 3.76
CA PRO A 89 -7.35 9.69 4.40
C PRO A 89 -8.42 9.76 5.50
N LYS A 90 -9.33 8.79 5.50
CA LYS A 90 -10.43 8.67 6.49
C LYS A 90 -9.96 8.25 7.89
N ALA A 91 -8.83 7.56 7.95
CA ALA A 91 -8.18 7.12 9.19
C ALA A 91 -6.67 7.18 9.00
N LEU A 92 -5.94 7.23 10.11
CA LEU A 92 -4.48 7.15 10.09
C LEU A 92 -4.05 5.70 10.32
N VAL A 93 -3.01 5.26 9.61
CA VAL A 93 -2.48 3.89 9.72
C VAL A 93 -0.96 3.90 9.90
N GLY A 94 -0.38 2.79 10.34
CA GLY A 94 1.08 2.64 10.44
C GLY A 94 1.68 3.35 11.66
N ALA A 95 2.88 3.92 11.47
CA ALA A 95 3.66 4.51 12.56
C ALA A 95 2.93 5.64 13.30
N ILE A 96 2.29 6.58 12.58
CA ILE A 96 1.53 7.66 13.22
C ILE A 96 0.37 7.13 14.06
N ALA A 97 -0.31 6.07 13.60
CA ALA A 97 -1.44 5.48 14.32
C ALA A 97 -0.99 4.87 15.64
N ARG A 98 0.12 4.12 15.61
CA ARG A 98 0.77 3.60 16.83
C ARG A 98 1.18 4.74 17.78
N ASN A 99 1.81 5.79 17.25
CA ASN A 99 2.31 6.91 18.03
C ASN A 99 1.18 7.69 18.73
N LEU A 100 0.11 8.01 18.00
CA LEU A 100 -1.06 8.71 18.57
C LEU A 100 -1.88 7.81 19.48
N GLY A 101 -2.07 6.54 19.10
CA GLY A 101 -2.77 5.55 19.90
C GLY A 101 -2.13 5.29 21.26
N SER A 102 -0.80 5.41 21.38
CA SER A 102 -0.12 5.34 22.68
C SER A 102 -0.53 6.47 23.65
N LYS A 103 -0.96 7.62 23.12
CA LYS A 103 -1.40 8.80 23.90
C LYS A 103 -2.90 8.80 24.12
N THR A 104 -3.67 8.33 23.14
CA THR A 104 -5.14 8.29 23.19
C THR A 104 -5.64 6.87 22.86
N PRO A 105 -5.49 5.89 23.77
CA PRO A 105 -5.79 4.48 23.47
C PRO A 105 -7.22 4.21 23.02
N ILE A 106 -8.19 5.00 23.50
CA ILE A 106 -9.60 4.87 23.12
C ILE A 106 -9.87 5.12 21.63
N ARG A 107 -8.93 5.74 20.90
CA ARG A 107 -9.02 6.01 19.46
C ARG A 107 -8.20 5.06 18.59
N LEU A 108 -7.55 4.07 19.22
CA LEU A 108 -6.69 3.09 18.55
C LEU A 108 -7.43 1.77 18.35
N VAL A 109 -7.33 1.21 17.15
CA VAL A 109 -7.53 -0.21 16.87
C VAL A 109 -6.14 -0.83 16.72
N ALA A 110 -5.84 -1.83 17.55
CA ALA A 110 -4.55 -2.50 17.66
C ALA A 110 -4.64 -3.98 17.28
#